data_AF-A0A2V7XEJ1-F1
#
_entry.id   AF-A0A2V7XEJ1-F1
#
_cell.length_a   1.000
_cell.length_b   1.000
_cell.length_c   1.000
_cell.angle_alpha   90.00
_cell.angle_beta   90.00
_cell.angle_gamma   90.00
#
_symmetry.space_group_name_H-M   'P 1'
#
loop_
_entity.id
_entity.type
_entity.pdbx_description
1 polymer ?
#
loop_
_entity_poly.entity_id
_entity_poly.type
_entity_poly.pdbx_seq_one_letter_code
_entity_poly.pdbx_strand_id
1 'polypeptide(L)'
;HKEVAAYYRAADLCLVTSLHDGMNLVAKEFVATRRDERGVLILSCFTGAARELRDALQVNPYDIDQTADATRAALEMPPEEKEIRMHRMRKTVREHNVYRWAGNLIAELCEVRLDDQAASPAGLGRALISEGGVRDVTTEY
;
A
#
# COMPACT_ATOMS: atom_id res chain seq x y z
N HIS A 1 -0.47 23.17 -1.18
CA HIS A 1 -0.69 22.10 -2.18
C HIS A 1 -1.06 22.59 -3.59
N LYS A 2 -1.93 23.60 -3.79
CA LYS A 2 -2.32 24.04 -5.16
C LYS A 2 -1.13 24.51 -6.02
N GLU A 3 -0.14 25.17 -5.42
CA GLU A 3 1.05 25.65 -6.12
C GLU A 3 1.95 24.51 -6.61
N VAL A 4 2.19 23.51 -5.76
CA VAL A 4 2.99 22.31 -6.13
C VAL A 4 2.35 21.54 -7.29
N ALA A 5 1.02 21.42 -7.29
CA ALA A 5 0.29 20.80 -8.39
C ALA A 5 0.39 21.55 -9.73
N ALA A 6 0.71 22.86 -9.72
CA ALA A 6 1.00 23.59 -10.95
C ALA A 6 2.40 23.20 -11.47
N TYR A 7 3.40 23.13 -10.59
CA TYR A 7 4.74 22.66 -10.96
C TYR A 7 4.74 21.24 -11.49
N TYR A 8 4.02 20.31 -10.84
CA TYR A 8 3.90 18.94 -11.32
C TYR A 8 3.29 18.88 -12.72
N ARG A 9 2.27 19.70 -13.04
CA ARG A 9 1.68 19.74 -14.38
C ARG A 9 2.56 20.41 -15.43
N ALA A 10 3.42 21.33 -15.03
CA ALA A 10 4.32 22.05 -15.93
C ALA A 10 5.59 21.26 -16.26
N ALA A 11 6.04 20.36 -15.38
CA ALA A 11 7.26 19.57 -15.61
C ALA A 11 7.12 18.62 -16.81
N ASP A 12 8.23 18.18 -17.40
CA ASP A 12 8.25 17.09 -18.39
C ASP A 12 8.48 15.72 -17.73
N LEU A 13 9.19 15.71 -16.61
CA LEU A 13 9.43 14.51 -15.81
C LEU A 13 9.47 14.84 -14.32
N CYS A 14 9.30 13.81 -13.49
CA CYS A 14 9.55 13.85 -12.05
C CYS A 14 10.59 12.80 -11.69
N LEU A 15 11.64 13.22 -11.00
CA LEU A 15 12.74 12.36 -10.59
C LEU A 15 12.71 12.19 -9.07
N VAL A 16 12.55 10.95 -8.63
CA VAL A 16 12.53 10.57 -7.22
C VAL A 16 13.63 9.56 -6.96
N THR A 17 14.74 10.01 -6.36
CA THR A 17 15.96 9.21 -6.14
C THR A 17 16.20 8.84 -4.67
N SER A 18 15.14 8.70 -3.87
CA SER A 18 15.26 8.31 -2.46
C SER A 18 16.08 7.02 -2.30
N LEU A 19 17.06 7.04 -1.39
CA LEU A 19 17.90 5.87 -1.09
C LEU A 19 17.13 4.78 -0.33
N HIS A 20 16.18 5.20 0.51
CA HIS A 20 15.27 4.30 1.22
C HIS A 20 14.02 5.09 1.63
N ASP A 21 12.84 4.64 1.20
CA ASP A 21 11.58 5.32 1.49
C ASP A 21 10.44 4.31 1.59
N GLY A 22 9.76 4.29 2.75
CA GLY A 22 8.64 3.38 2.97
C GLY A 22 7.49 3.61 2.00
N MET A 23 7.17 4.86 1.65
CA MET A 23 6.17 5.21 0.64
C MET A 23 6.38 6.63 0.13
N ASN A 24 6.65 6.76 -1.17
CA ASN A 24 6.84 8.07 -1.78
C ASN A 24 5.50 8.65 -2.25
N LEU A 25 4.90 9.52 -1.44
CA LEU A 25 3.64 10.19 -1.80
C LEU A 25 3.84 11.26 -2.86
N VAL A 26 5.01 11.91 -2.93
CA VAL A 26 5.34 12.88 -3.98
C VAL A 26 5.23 12.24 -5.38
N ALA A 27 5.72 11.01 -5.55
CA ALA A 27 5.56 10.25 -6.78
C ALA A 27 4.08 10.00 -7.12
N LYS A 28 3.27 9.60 -6.12
CA LYS A 28 1.82 9.38 -6.32
C LYS A 28 1.08 10.68 -6.62
N GLU A 29 1.44 11.78 -5.98
CA GLU A 29 0.87 13.11 -6.24
C GLU A 29 1.18 13.57 -7.66
N PHE A 30 2.44 13.44 -8.11
CA PHE A 30 2.84 13.74 -9.48
C PHE A 30 1.94 12.99 -10.47
N VAL A 31 1.86 11.66 -10.36
CA VAL A 31 1.00 10.82 -11.20
C VAL A 31 -0.46 11.26 -11.12
N ALA A 32 -0.99 11.51 -9.93
CA ALA A 32 -2.38 11.92 -9.74
C ALA A 32 -2.71 13.28 -10.41
N THR A 33 -1.73 14.20 -10.50
CA THR A 33 -1.94 15.52 -11.11
C THR A 33 -1.92 15.52 -12.64
N ARG A 34 -1.37 14.48 -13.30
CA ARG A 34 -1.27 14.35 -14.77
C ARG A 34 -2.56 13.91 -15.43
N ARG A 35 -3.61 14.73 -15.33
CA ARG A 35 -4.89 14.47 -16.01
C ARG A 35 -4.81 14.49 -17.54
N ASP A 36 -3.79 15.15 -18.05
CA ASP A 36 -3.41 15.19 -19.46
C ASP A 36 -2.59 13.97 -19.89
N GLU A 37 -2.30 13.03 -18.99
CA GLU A 37 -1.56 11.79 -19.25
C GLU A 37 -0.14 12.02 -19.78
N ARG A 38 0.39 13.23 -19.57
CA ARG A 38 1.74 13.62 -19.98
C ARG A 38 2.76 13.48 -18.87
N GLY A 39 4.01 13.48 -19.30
CA GLY A 39 5.19 13.47 -18.45
C GLY A 39 5.59 12.08 -17.98
N VAL A 40 6.82 11.97 -17.49
CA VAL A 40 7.44 10.69 -17.11
C VAL A 40 7.81 10.69 -15.63
N LEU A 41 7.57 9.57 -14.96
CA LEU A 41 8.05 9.36 -13.60
C LEU A 41 9.31 8.49 -13.64
N ILE A 42 10.41 9.01 -13.10
CA ILE A 42 11.64 8.26 -12.81
C ILE A 42 11.65 8.03 -11.30
N LEU A 43 11.75 6.76 -10.89
CA LEU A 43 11.48 6.36 -9.52
C LEU A 43 12.54 5.40 -9.00
N SER A 44 13.11 5.70 -7.84
CA SER A 44 14.00 4.80 -7.14
C SER A 44 13.29 3.49 -6.80
N CYS A 45 13.93 2.37 -7.13
CA CYS A 45 13.46 1.03 -6.79
C CYS A 45 13.42 0.77 -5.27
N PHE A 46 14.08 1.62 -4.46
CA PHE A 46 14.07 1.57 -3.00
C PHE A 46 12.91 2.34 -2.36
N THR A 47 11.96 2.83 -3.16
CA THR A 47 10.72 3.42 -2.65
C THR A 47 9.61 2.37 -2.57
N GLY A 48 8.77 2.41 -1.54
CA GLY A 48 7.57 1.55 -1.50
C GLY A 48 6.62 1.80 -2.66
N ALA A 49 6.59 3.03 -3.20
CA ALA A 49 5.80 3.39 -4.37
C ALA A 49 6.21 2.62 -5.64
N ALA A 50 7.48 2.19 -5.76
CA ALA A 50 7.98 1.43 -6.92
C ALA A 50 7.28 0.08 -7.10
N ARG A 51 6.74 -0.50 -6.02
CA ARG A 51 5.99 -1.77 -6.06
C ARG A 51 4.64 -1.62 -6.78
N GLU A 52 4.04 -0.43 -6.69
CA GLU A 52 2.76 -0.08 -7.30
C GLU A 52 2.93 0.58 -8.67
N LEU A 53 3.87 1.53 -8.78
CA LEU A 53 4.09 2.35 -9.97
C LEU A 53 5.09 1.68 -10.94
N ARG A 54 4.72 0.50 -11.45
CA ARG A 54 5.62 -0.34 -12.27
C ARG A 54 5.92 0.20 -13.66
N ASP A 55 5.03 1.03 -14.22
CA ASP A 55 5.27 1.66 -15.53
C ASP A 55 6.20 2.89 -15.44
N ALA A 56 6.64 3.28 -14.24
CA ALA A 56 7.70 4.29 -14.05
C ALA A 56 9.05 3.77 -14.56
N LEU A 57 9.96 4.68 -14.93
CA LEU A 57 11.35 4.32 -15.18
C LEU A 57 12.03 4.08 -13.84
N GLN A 58 12.17 2.80 -13.46
CA GLN A 58 12.78 2.45 -12.18
C GLN A 58 14.30 2.51 -12.28
N VAL A 59 14.92 3.18 -11.31
CA VAL A 59 16.37 3.37 -11.26
C VAL A 59 16.93 2.96 -9.90
N ASN A 60 18.17 2.51 -9.90
CA ASN A 60 19.00 2.44 -8.72
C ASN A 60 19.63 3.82 -8.48
N PRO A 61 19.30 4.54 -7.40
CA PRO A 61 19.86 5.87 -7.14
C PRO A 61 21.38 5.89 -6.88
N TYR A 62 22.01 4.73 -6.66
CA TYR A 62 23.46 4.60 -6.57
C TYR A 62 24.14 4.49 -7.96
N ASP A 63 23.35 4.27 -9.02
CA ASP A 63 23.82 4.15 -10.39
C ASP A 63 23.49 5.46 -11.15
N ILE A 64 24.51 6.31 -11.23
CA ILE A 64 24.41 7.63 -11.85
C ILE A 64 24.21 7.49 -13.36
N ASP A 65 24.87 6.53 -14.00
CA ASP A 65 24.78 6.32 -15.45
C ASP A 65 23.38 5.82 -15.82
N GLN A 66 22.83 4.87 -15.07
CA GLN A 66 21.44 4.42 -15.26
C GLN A 66 20.45 5.57 -15.05
N THR A 67 20.67 6.43 -14.05
CA THR A 67 19.80 7.58 -13.79
C THR A 67 19.88 8.61 -14.91
N ALA A 68 21.07 8.85 -15.46
CA ALA A 68 21.27 9.72 -16.62
C ALA A 68 20.59 9.15 -17.87
N ASP A 69 20.75 7.85 -18.14
CA ASP A 69 20.09 7.15 -19.24
C ASP A 69 18.57 7.19 -19.11
N ALA A 70 18.03 6.98 -17.91
CA ALA A 70 16.59 7.10 -17.64
C ALA A 70 16.09 8.53 -17.85
N THR A 71 16.88 9.54 -17.51
CA THR A 71 16.55 10.95 -17.75
C THR A 71 16.50 11.26 -19.24
N ARG A 72 17.49 10.81 -20.02
CA ARG A 72 17.48 10.92 -21.48
C ARG A 72 16.26 10.22 -22.07
N ALA A 73 16.02 8.97 -21.69
CA ALA A 73 14.88 8.19 -22.16
C ALA A 73 13.55 8.88 -21.84
N ALA A 74 13.39 9.46 -20.64
CA ALA A 74 12.18 10.19 -20.27
C ALA A 74 11.89 11.40 -21.18
N LEU A 75 12.93 12.17 -21.52
CA LEU A 75 12.81 13.34 -22.39
C LEU A 75 12.48 12.93 -23.83
N GLU A 76 13.16 11.91 -24.35
CA GLU A 76 13.03 11.42 -25.72
C GLU A 76 11.81 10.50 -25.95
N MET A 77 11.16 10.02 -24.87
CA MET A 77 10.06 9.07 -24.96
C MET A 77 8.89 9.62 -25.81
N PRO A 78 8.37 8.83 -26.77
CA PRO A 78 7.24 9.23 -27.60
C PRO A 78 5.99 9.58 -26.78
N PRO A 79 5.16 10.54 -27.22
CA PRO A 79 3.94 10.93 -26.50
C PRO A 79 2.99 9.76 -26.21
N GLU A 80 2.80 8.86 -27.17
CA GLU A 80 1.93 7.68 -27.02
C GLU A 80 2.40 6.76 -25.88
N GLU A 81 3.72 6.55 -25.76
CA GLU A 81 4.28 5.74 -24.68
C GLU A 81 4.11 6.44 -23.32
N LYS A 82 4.31 7.76 -23.26
CA LYS A 82 4.08 8.57 -22.04
C LYS A 82 2.63 8.42 -21.57
N GLU A 83 1.67 8.56 -22.49
CA GLU A 83 0.24 8.44 -22.21
C GLU A 83 -0.12 7.06 -21.66
N ILE A 84 0.33 5.98 -22.32
CA ILE A 84 0.05 4.61 -21.87
C ILE A 84 0.58 4.36 -20.46
N ARG A 85 1.85 4.71 -20.19
CA ARG A 85 2.47 4.54 -18.87
C ARG A 85 1.76 5.35 -17.81
N MET A 86 1.49 6.63 -18.09
CA MET A 86 0.85 7.53 -17.13
C MET A 86 -0.60 7.11 -16.84
N HIS A 87 -1.36 6.71 -17.85
CA HIS A 87 -2.72 6.22 -17.71
C HIS A 87 -2.80 5.02 -16.76
N ARG A 88 -1.92 4.03 -16.96
CA ARG A 88 -1.84 2.83 -16.10
C ARG A 88 -1.47 3.18 -14.67
N MET A 89 -0.43 3.98 -14.46
CA MET A 89 -0.05 4.42 -13.11
C MET A 89 -1.18 5.20 -12.42
N ARG A 90 -1.88 6.08 -13.14
CA ARG A 90 -3.02 6.82 -12.61
C ARG A 90 -4.19 5.92 -12.24
N LYS A 91 -4.40 4.81 -12.96
CA LYS A 91 -5.38 3.80 -12.58
C LYS A 91 -4.97 3.14 -11.27
N THR A 92 -3.71 2.70 -11.15
CA THR A 92 -3.18 2.10 -9.91
C THR A 92 -3.32 3.03 -8.70
N VAL A 93 -2.97 4.32 -8.84
CA VAL A 93 -3.09 5.31 -7.75
C VAL A 93 -4.55 5.53 -7.31
N ARG A 94 -5.51 5.49 -8.26
CA ARG A 94 -6.93 5.62 -7.95
C ARG A 94 -7.46 4.42 -7.15
N GLU A 95 -7.04 3.22 -7.53
CA GLU A 95 -7.45 1.96 -6.90
C GLU A 95 -6.83 1.75 -5.51
N HIS A 96 -5.56 2.15 -5.34
CA HIS A 96 -4.77 2.01 -4.11
C HIS A 96 -4.66 3.34 -3.35
N ASN A 97 -5.83 3.89 -2.96
CA ASN A 97 -5.90 5.14 -2.23
C ASN A 97 -5.88 4.95 -0.69
N VAL A 98 -5.79 6.07 0.03
CA VAL A 98 -5.70 6.11 1.51
C VAL A 98 -6.87 5.41 2.21
N TYR A 99 -8.08 5.45 1.63
CA TYR A 99 -9.25 4.80 2.23
C TYR A 99 -9.15 3.28 2.16
N ARG A 100 -8.66 2.74 1.04
CA ARG A 100 -8.38 1.31 0.90
C ARG A 100 -7.30 0.86 1.88
N TRP A 101 -6.22 1.64 2.01
CA TRP A 101 -5.16 1.35 2.98
C TRP A 101 -5.70 1.32 4.43
N ALA A 102 -6.46 2.34 4.83
CA ALA A 102 -7.03 2.42 6.17
C ALA A 102 -8.03 1.28 6.44
N GLY A 103 -8.84 0.93 5.44
CA GLY A 103 -9.76 -0.20 5.53
C GLY A 103 -9.04 -1.53 5.75
N ASN A 104 -7.96 -1.78 4.99
CA ASN A 104 -7.16 -2.99 5.16
C ASN A 104 -6.49 -3.05 6.53
N LEU A 105 -5.92 -1.94 7.01
CA LEU A 105 -5.29 -1.87 8.32
C LEU A 105 -6.28 -2.18 9.45
N ILE A 106 -7.48 -1.60 9.40
CA ILE A 106 -8.52 -1.85 10.40
C ILE A 106 -8.99 -3.31 10.33
N ALA A 107 -9.15 -3.87 9.12
CA ALA A 107 -9.53 -5.27 8.95
C ALA A 107 -8.50 -6.22 9.56
N GLU A 108 -7.21 -6.05 9.24
CA GLU A 108 -6.11 -6.84 9.81
C GLU A 108 -6.06 -6.72 11.34
N LEU A 109 -6.24 -5.51 11.90
CA LEU A 109 -6.29 -5.31 13.35
C LEU A 109 -7.48 -6.01 14.03
N CYS A 110 -8.63 -6.07 13.36
CA CYS A 110 -9.81 -6.79 13.85
C CYS A 110 -9.58 -8.31 13.84
N GLU A 111 -8.94 -8.85 12.81
CA GLU A 111 -8.63 -10.28 12.70
C GLU A 111 -7.70 -10.75 13.83
N VAL A 112 -6.61 -10.02 14.10
CA VAL A 112 -5.68 -10.33 15.20
C VAL A 112 -6.39 -10.42 16.56
N ARG A 113 -7.40 -9.56 16.79
CA ARG A 113 -8.14 -9.54 18.06
C ARG A 113 -9.12 -10.71 18.21
N LEU A 114 -9.59 -11.29 17.10
CA LEU A 114 -10.47 -12.45 17.13
C LEU A 114 -9.69 -13.74 17.44
N ASP A 115 -8.47 -13.87 16.93
CA ASP A 115 -7.59 -15.01 17.23
C ASP A 115 -7.16 -15.02 18.71
N ASP A 116 -6.90 -13.85 19.31
CA ASP A 116 -6.51 -13.73 20.72
C ASP A 116 -7.67 -14.07 21.69
N GLN A 117 -8.92 -13.81 21.28
CA GLN A 117 -10.10 -14.24 22.06
C GLN A 117 -10.42 -15.73 21.90
N ALA A 118 -10.12 -16.32 20.74
CA ALA A 118 -10.25 -17.77 20.53
C ALA A 118 -9.18 -18.58 21.29
N ALA A 119 -8.03 -17.98 21.59
CA ALA A 119 -6.95 -18.59 22.36
C ALA A 119 -7.10 -18.47 23.90
N SER A 120 -8.11 -17.75 24.39
CA SER A 120 -8.33 -17.62 25.84
C SER A 120 -8.97 -18.89 26.41
N PRO A 121 -8.38 -19.57 27.42
CA PRO A 121 -8.90 -20.82 27.98
C PRO A 121 -10.08 -20.57 28.94
N ALA A 122 -11.03 -19.72 28.56
CA ALA A 122 -12.26 -19.46 29.32
C ALA A 122 -13.36 -20.53 29.08
N GLY A 123 -12.96 -21.75 28.71
CA GLY A 123 -13.86 -22.89 28.47
C GLY A 123 -13.82 -24.00 29.53
N LEU A 124 -12.96 -23.92 30.55
CA LEU A 124 -12.81 -24.96 31.57
C LEU A 124 -13.79 -24.86 32.77
N GLY A 125 -14.72 -23.90 32.76
CA GLY A 125 -15.61 -23.65 33.90
C GLY A 125 -16.94 -24.41 33.92
N ARG A 126 -17.27 -25.21 32.89
CA ARG A 126 -18.64 -25.75 32.72
C ARG A 126 -18.77 -27.28 32.78
N ALA A 127 -17.75 -27.98 33.29
CA ALA A 127 -17.75 -29.45 33.39
C ALA A 127 -17.82 -30.02 34.83
N LEU A 128 -17.93 -29.19 35.88
CA LEU A 128 -17.90 -29.67 37.28
C LEU A 128 -19.20 -29.44 38.08
N ILE A 129 -20.32 -29.16 37.41
CA ILE A 129 -21.64 -29.14 38.07
C ILE A 129 -22.57 -30.11 37.34
N SER A 130 -22.29 -31.41 37.43
CA SER A 130 -23.32 -32.44 37.21
C SER A 130 -23.18 -33.64 38.16
N GLU A 131 -22.49 -33.49 39.29
CA GLU A 131 -22.55 -34.45 40.39
C GLU A 131 -23.23 -33.79 41.59
N GLY A 132 -24.55 -33.93 41.64
CA GLY A 132 -25.39 -33.35 42.69
C GLY A 132 -26.83 -33.85 42.60
N GLY A 133 -27.01 -35.13 42.29
CA GLY A 133 -28.32 -35.80 42.32
C GLY A 133 -28.54 -36.43 43.69
N VAL A 134 -29.20 -35.68 44.59
CA VAL A 134 -29.79 -36.17 45.83
C VAL A 134 -30.76 -37.32 45.53
N ARG A 135 -30.58 -38.49 46.16
CA ARG A 135 -31.65 -39.47 46.40
C ARG A 135 -31.51 -40.15 47.76
N ASP A 136 -32.45 -39.77 48.62
CA ASP A 136 -33.16 -40.45 49.70
C ASP A 136 -32.52 -41.62 50.45
N VAL A 137 -32.36 -41.36 51.75
CA VAL A 137 -32.28 -42.32 52.85
C VAL A 137 -33.67 -42.92 53.08
N THR A 138 -33.79 -44.25 52.98
CA THR A 138 -34.87 -45.01 53.65
C THR A 138 -34.33 -46.37 54.14
N THR A 139 -34.03 -46.41 55.43
CA THR A 139 -34.49 -47.36 56.46
C THR A 139 -34.61 -48.87 56.16
N GLU A 140 -33.76 -49.62 56.88
CA GLU A 140 -33.95 -50.89 57.63
C GLU A 140 -34.20 -52.26 56.95
N TYR A 141 -33.47 -53.23 57.53
CA TYR A 141 -33.49 -54.70 57.52
C TYR A 141 -33.01 -55.47 56.28
#